data_AF-A0A1R3KWB5-F1
#
_entry.id   AF-A0A1R3KWB5-F1
#
_cell.length_a   1.000
_cell.length_b   1.000
_cell.length_c   1.000
_cell.angle_alpha   90.00
_cell.angle_beta   90.00
_cell.angle_gamma   90.00
#
_symmetry.space_group_name_H-M   'P 1'
#
loop_
_entity.id
_entity.type
_entity.pdbx_description
1 polymer ?
#
loop_
_entity_poly.entity_id
_entity_poly.type
_entity_poly.pdbx_seq_one_letter_code
_entity_poly.pdbx_strand_id
1 'polypeptide(L)'
;KNSSSGGSNSGNKVQQQSVTCERKRPFQIIPDITKGKENVKISLVDEIGNQDLPKFTYLRNNVVYQEAYVHISLARIADEHCCSSCLGDCLSFPIPCACAQETGGEFAYTPEGQLREEFLRTCISMKKAPQKHHLVFCQDCPIERCKNERKPEKCKGHLVRKFIKECWEKCGCDKQCGNRVVQRGIASKLQVFSTCEGKGWGLKTLQDLPQGTFVCEYVGEIVTNTELYERNMKSSGRERHTYPVTLDADWGSEIVLKDEEALCLDATSFGNVARFINHRCFDACLIDIPVEVETPDRHYYHLALFTTRDVRANEELTWDYGIDFDDHGHPIKAFRCICGSPFCRDAKRKG
;
A
#
# COMPACT_ATOMS: atom_id res chain seq x y z
N LYS A 1 43.72 51.39 21.72
CA LYS A 1 42.32 51.79 21.48
C LYS A 1 41.88 51.14 20.16
N ASN A 2 40.88 50.26 20.26
CA ASN A 2 39.91 49.77 19.25
C ASN A 2 40.46 49.23 17.91
N SER A 3 40.46 47.92 17.63
CA SER A 3 39.33 47.01 17.32
C SER A 3 38.63 47.30 15.98
N SER A 4 38.79 46.41 14.99
CA SER A 4 37.68 45.88 14.19
C SER A 4 38.13 44.69 13.33
N SER A 5 37.27 43.68 13.36
CA SER A 5 37.31 42.33 12.83
C SER A 5 36.82 42.24 11.38
N GLY A 6 37.28 41.22 10.65
CA GLY A 6 36.65 40.75 9.40
C GLY A 6 37.08 39.31 9.11
N GLY A 7 36.25 38.34 9.51
CA GLY A 7 36.52 36.91 9.34
C GLY A 7 36.23 36.42 7.92
N SER A 8 37.12 35.59 7.39
CA SER A 8 36.99 34.89 6.11
C SER A 8 36.27 33.55 6.29
N ASN A 9 35.14 33.42 5.62
CA ASN A 9 34.20 32.31 5.69
C ASN A 9 34.71 31.11 4.85
N SER A 10 35.01 29.99 5.50
CA SER A 10 35.39 28.73 4.85
C SER A 10 34.15 27.98 4.37
N GLY A 11 33.92 27.99 3.07
CA GLY A 11 32.85 27.20 2.43
C GLY A 11 33.14 25.70 2.51
N ASN A 12 32.43 25.00 3.40
CA ASN A 12 32.40 23.54 3.43
C ASN A 12 31.65 23.01 2.20
N LYS A 13 32.39 22.48 1.23
CA LYS A 13 31.84 21.65 0.15
C LYS A 13 31.40 20.31 0.74
N VAL A 14 30.10 20.08 0.79
CA VAL A 14 29.52 18.77 1.09
C VAL A 14 29.88 17.81 -0.05
N GLN A 15 30.80 16.88 0.21
CA GLN A 15 31.11 15.79 -0.69
C GLN A 15 29.93 14.81 -0.72
N GLN A 16 29.21 14.78 -1.83
CA GLN A 16 28.28 13.72 -2.18
C GLN A 16 29.12 12.45 -2.44
N GLN A 17 29.17 11.54 -1.46
CA GLN A 17 29.79 10.23 -1.65
C GLN A 17 28.88 9.39 -2.56
N SER A 18 29.29 9.23 -3.82
CA SER A 18 28.70 8.26 -4.73
C SER A 18 29.06 6.85 -4.26
N VAL A 19 28.07 6.05 -3.89
CA VAL A 19 28.25 4.63 -3.55
C VAL A 19 28.52 3.87 -4.86
N THR A 20 29.77 3.49 -5.10
CA THR A 20 30.14 2.62 -6.23
C THR A 20 29.82 1.16 -5.87
N CYS A 21 28.84 0.57 -6.53
CA CYS A 21 28.46 -0.84 -6.35
C CYS A 21 29.34 -1.74 -7.25
N GLU A 22 30.16 -2.61 -6.65
CA GLU A 22 31.01 -3.54 -7.39
C GLU A 22 30.19 -4.67 -8.05
N ARG A 23 30.42 -4.88 -9.35
CA ARG A 23 29.65 -5.76 -10.24
C ARG A 23 30.22 -7.18 -10.25
N LYS A 24 29.40 -8.21 -9.97
CA LYS A 24 29.88 -9.62 -9.89
C LYS A 24 29.21 -10.63 -10.83
N ARG A 25 28.04 -10.37 -11.43
CA ARG A 25 27.37 -11.29 -12.40
C ARG A 25 26.89 -10.56 -13.68
N PRO A 26 26.61 -11.29 -14.78
CA PRO A 26 26.03 -10.70 -15.99
C PRO A 26 24.64 -10.11 -15.76
N PHE A 27 24.29 -9.09 -16.56
CA PHE A 27 22.96 -8.47 -16.55
C PHE A 27 21.89 -9.53 -16.83
N GLN A 28 20.90 -9.64 -15.95
CA GLN A 28 19.71 -10.44 -16.20
C GLN A 28 18.52 -9.51 -16.45
N ILE A 29 17.83 -9.73 -17.56
CA ILE A 29 16.65 -8.94 -17.93
C ILE A 29 15.52 -9.94 -18.19
N ILE A 30 14.45 -9.81 -17.41
CA ILE A 30 13.18 -10.47 -17.69
C ILE A 30 12.28 -9.40 -18.32
N PRO A 31 11.90 -9.54 -19.60
CA PRO A 31 11.10 -8.52 -20.29
C PRO A 31 9.71 -8.30 -19.68
N ASP A 32 9.11 -9.34 -19.10
CA ASP A 32 7.79 -9.26 -18.48
C ASP A 32 7.62 -10.31 -17.36
N ILE A 33 7.58 -9.86 -16.11
CA ILE A 33 7.33 -10.72 -14.94
C ILE A 33 5.85 -11.08 -14.79
N THR A 34 4.95 -10.34 -15.44
CA THR A 34 3.49 -10.55 -15.33
C THR A 34 3.02 -11.74 -16.16
N LYS A 35 3.83 -12.18 -17.13
CA LYS A 35 3.50 -13.23 -18.11
C LYS A 35 2.21 -12.89 -18.88
N GLY A 36 2.01 -11.62 -19.22
CA GLY A 36 0.83 -11.13 -19.93
C GLY A 36 -0.47 -11.06 -19.10
N LYS A 37 -0.41 -11.21 -17.77
CA LYS A 37 -1.59 -11.08 -16.90
C LYS A 37 -2.05 -9.64 -16.74
N GLU A 38 -1.12 -8.68 -16.80
CA GLU A 38 -1.39 -7.25 -16.73
C GLU A 38 -1.59 -6.64 -18.12
N ASN A 39 -2.25 -5.47 -18.18
CA ASN A 39 -2.42 -4.70 -19.43
C ASN A 39 -1.09 -4.10 -19.93
N VAL A 40 -0.09 -4.00 -19.05
CA VAL A 40 1.25 -3.48 -19.34
C VAL A 40 2.31 -4.51 -18.99
N LYS A 41 3.39 -4.56 -19.78
CA LYS A 41 4.56 -5.40 -19.44
C LYS A 41 5.36 -4.75 -18.34
N ILE A 42 5.78 -5.55 -17.35
CA ILE A 42 6.62 -5.08 -16.25
C ILE A 42 7.94 -5.83 -16.31
N SER A 43 9.01 -5.16 -16.71
CA SER A 43 10.34 -5.76 -16.78
C SER A 43 10.99 -5.88 -15.41
N LEU A 44 11.87 -6.87 -15.24
CA LEU A 44 12.80 -6.97 -14.12
C LEU A 44 14.24 -6.91 -14.64
N VAL A 45 15.05 -6.02 -14.06
CA VAL A 45 16.43 -5.78 -14.47
C VAL A 45 17.37 -5.92 -13.27
N ASP A 46 18.29 -6.88 -13.35
CA ASP A 46 19.42 -7.00 -12.43
C ASP A 46 20.60 -6.17 -12.96
N GLU A 47 20.74 -4.94 -12.48
CA GLU A 47 21.85 -4.06 -12.86
C GLU A 47 23.15 -4.41 -12.11
N ILE A 48 23.03 -5.03 -10.93
CA ILE A 48 24.14 -5.24 -9.99
C ILE A 48 24.73 -6.64 -10.14
N GLY A 49 23.89 -7.64 -10.41
CA GLY A 49 24.30 -9.04 -10.54
C GLY A 49 24.58 -9.72 -9.18
N ASN A 50 24.16 -9.14 -8.06
CA ASN A 50 24.50 -9.69 -6.72
C ASN A 50 23.34 -10.44 -6.06
N GLN A 51 22.19 -10.59 -6.73
CA GLN A 51 21.01 -11.22 -6.14
C GLN A 51 20.46 -12.34 -7.02
N ASP A 52 19.88 -13.35 -6.39
CA ASP A 52 19.13 -14.37 -7.11
C ASP A 52 17.77 -13.81 -7.53
N LEU A 53 17.27 -14.31 -8.67
CA LEU A 53 15.95 -13.92 -9.16
C LEU A 53 14.86 -14.26 -8.13
N PRO A 54 13.87 -13.39 -7.94
CA PRO A 54 12.79 -13.63 -7.00
C PRO A 54 11.97 -14.84 -7.45
N LYS A 55 11.76 -15.80 -6.55
CA LYS A 55 10.89 -16.96 -6.77
C LYS A 55 9.51 -16.67 -6.18
N PHE A 56 8.52 -16.49 -7.04
CA PHE A 56 7.11 -16.27 -6.67
C PHE A 56 6.20 -16.52 -7.88
N THR A 57 4.90 -16.59 -7.65
CA THR A 57 3.88 -16.66 -8.70
C THR A 57 3.16 -15.31 -8.83
N TYR A 58 3.16 -14.75 -10.04
CA TYR A 58 2.47 -13.49 -10.31
C TYR A 58 0.94 -13.67 -10.25
N LEU A 59 0.27 -12.89 -9.42
CA LEU A 59 -1.18 -12.74 -9.38
C LEU A 59 -1.59 -11.35 -9.89
N ARG A 60 -2.72 -11.28 -10.59
CA ARG A 60 -3.33 -10.00 -11.00
C ARG A 60 -4.31 -9.48 -9.95
N ASN A 61 -5.09 -10.38 -9.36
CA ASN A 61 -6.13 -10.08 -8.38
C ASN A 61 -5.87 -10.91 -7.12
N ASN A 62 -6.41 -10.46 -5.99
CA ASN A 62 -6.34 -11.19 -4.73
C ASN A 62 -7.04 -12.54 -4.84
N VAL A 63 -6.56 -13.51 -4.05
CA VAL A 63 -7.15 -14.85 -3.96
C VAL A 63 -7.41 -15.20 -2.51
N VAL A 64 -8.59 -15.74 -2.22
CA VAL A 64 -8.97 -16.16 -0.87
C VAL A 64 -8.24 -17.46 -0.53
N TYR A 65 -7.64 -17.53 0.66
CA TYR A 65 -6.97 -18.72 1.17
C TYR A 65 -7.75 -19.31 2.35
N GLN A 66 -8.15 -20.58 2.23
CA GLN A 66 -8.85 -21.35 3.26
C GLN A 66 -10.05 -20.60 3.88
N GLU A 67 -10.07 -20.45 5.20
CA GLU A 67 -11.17 -19.92 6.02
C GLU A 67 -11.28 -18.38 5.98
N ALA A 68 -10.46 -17.70 5.17
CA ALA A 68 -10.62 -16.26 4.98
C ALA A 68 -12.00 -15.95 4.38
N TYR A 69 -12.85 -15.23 5.12
CA TYR A 69 -14.23 -15.01 4.74
C TYR A 69 -14.39 -13.75 3.88
N VAL A 70 -14.46 -13.93 2.56
CA VAL A 70 -14.80 -12.86 1.60
C VAL A 70 -16.01 -13.29 0.79
N HIS A 71 -17.19 -12.82 1.18
CA HIS A 71 -18.46 -13.24 0.58
C HIS A 71 -19.05 -12.16 -0.34
N ILE A 72 -18.61 -12.17 -1.60
CA ILE A 72 -19.16 -11.30 -2.65
C ILE A 72 -20.48 -11.89 -3.14
N SER A 73 -21.60 -11.26 -2.77
CA SER A 73 -22.94 -11.67 -3.22
C SER A 73 -23.76 -10.50 -3.70
N LEU A 74 -24.25 -10.62 -4.94
CA LEU A 74 -25.15 -9.65 -5.58
C LEU A 74 -26.42 -9.40 -4.75
N ALA A 75 -26.90 -10.42 -4.01
CA ALA A 75 -28.10 -10.33 -3.20
C ALA A 75 -27.94 -9.41 -1.97
N ARG A 76 -26.71 -9.18 -1.51
CA ARG A 76 -26.44 -8.32 -0.36
C ARG A 76 -26.28 -6.86 -0.74
N ILE A 77 -26.26 -6.54 -2.04
CA ILE A 77 -26.01 -5.18 -2.52
C ILE A 77 -27.34 -4.52 -2.83
N ALA A 78 -27.79 -3.69 -1.89
CA ALA A 78 -29.00 -2.90 -2.07
C ALA A 78 -28.86 -1.95 -3.27
N ASP A 79 -29.99 -1.66 -3.92
CA ASP A 79 -30.01 -0.82 -5.13
C ASP A 79 -29.48 0.59 -4.88
N GLU A 80 -29.45 1.04 -3.62
CA GLU A 80 -28.87 2.31 -3.18
C GLU A 80 -27.34 2.38 -3.25
N HIS A 81 -26.63 1.25 -3.33
CA HIS A 81 -25.16 1.22 -3.44
C HIS A 81 -24.64 1.06 -4.88
N CYS A 82 -25.53 1.14 -5.88
CA CYS A 82 -25.16 1.06 -7.29
C CYS A 82 -25.96 2.08 -8.11
N CYS A 83 -25.31 2.71 -9.08
CA CYS A 83 -26.03 3.61 -9.98
C CYS A 83 -26.71 2.82 -11.09
N SER A 84 -28.03 2.66 -11.04
CA SER A 84 -28.80 1.98 -12.09
C SER A 84 -29.16 2.91 -13.26
N SER A 85 -29.26 4.21 -13.02
CA SER A 85 -29.74 5.22 -13.98
C SER A 85 -28.66 6.10 -14.59
N CYS A 86 -27.41 5.99 -14.15
CA CYS A 86 -26.30 6.72 -14.76
C CYS A 86 -25.97 6.13 -16.13
N LEU A 87 -25.87 6.98 -17.15
CA LEU A 87 -25.53 6.60 -18.52
C LEU A 87 -24.15 7.17 -18.84
N GLY A 88 -23.15 6.38 -19.24
CA GLY A 88 -21.81 6.95 -19.50
C GLY A 88 -20.97 7.14 -18.24
N ASP A 89 -20.43 8.34 -18.04
CA ASP A 89 -19.47 8.66 -16.98
C ASP A 89 -20.10 9.36 -15.77
N CYS A 90 -20.12 8.69 -14.62
CA CYS A 90 -20.68 9.23 -13.37
C CYS A 90 -20.01 10.52 -12.85
N LEU A 91 -18.77 10.82 -13.24
CA LEU A 91 -18.12 12.07 -12.85
C LEU A 91 -18.67 13.29 -13.60
N SER A 92 -19.32 13.07 -14.73
CA SER A 92 -19.75 14.11 -15.67
C SER A 92 -21.23 14.52 -15.49
N PHE A 93 -22.00 13.82 -14.65
CA PHE A 93 -23.44 14.09 -14.51
C PHE A 93 -23.76 15.12 -13.42
N PRO A 94 -24.78 15.97 -13.65
CA PRO A 94 -25.27 16.93 -12.66
C PRO A 94 -26.11 16.27 -11.54
N ILE A 95 -26.57 15.03 -11.74
CA ILE A 95 -27.37 14.29 -10.75
C ILE A 95 -26.43 13.50 -9.83
N PRO A 96 -26.60 13.57 -8.50
CA PRO A 96 -25.83 12.78 -7.56
C PRO A 96 -25.92 11.28 -7.89
N CYS A 97 -24.77 10.67 -8.14
CA CYS A 97 -24.66 9.24 -8.38
C CYS A 97 -24.81 8.47 -7.07
N ALA A 98 -25.62 7.42 -7.04
CA ALA A 98 -25.80 6.54 -5.88
C ALA A 98 -24.46 5.98 -5.36
N CYS A 99 -23.48 5.71 -6.24
CA CYS A 99 -22.16 5.23 -5.83
C CYS A 99 -21.35 6.25 -5.00
N ALA A 100 -21.72 7.53 -4.99
CA ALA A 100 -21.09 8.55 -4.17
C ALA A 100 -21.86 8.79 -2.84
N GLN A 101 -22.99 8.13 -2.60
CA GLN A 101 -23.83 8.39 -1.42
C GLN A 101 -23.07 8.14 -0.11
N GLU A 102 -22.33 7.03 -0.02
CA GLU A 102 -21.54 6.68 1.17
C GLU A 102 -20.39 7.64 1.44
N THR A 103 -19.91 8.32 0.40
CA THR A 103 -18.85 9.33 0.48
C THR A 103 -19.41 10.75 0.58
N GLY A 104 -20.71 10.91 0.89
CA GLY A 104 -21.34 12.22 1.05
C GLY A 104 -21.59 12.98 -0.26
N GLY A 105 -21.62 12.26 -1.39
CA GLY A 105 -21.78 12.80 -2.73
C GLY A 105 -20.45 13.15 -3.43
N GLU A 106 -19.31 12.94 -2.77
CA GLU A 106 -18.00 13.28 -3.32
C GLU A 106 -17.31 12.09 -3.99
N PHE A 107 -16.83 12.30 -5.21
CA PHE A 107 -15.95 11.34 -5.88
C PHE A 107 -14.48 11.62 -5.55
N ALA A 108 -13.72 10.55 -5.28
CA ALA A 108 -12.29 10.67 -5.00
C ALA A 108 -11.46 11.05 -6.25
N TYR A 109 -11.98 10.80 -7.46
CA TYR A 109 -11.24 10.96 -8.70
C TYR A 109 -11.55 12.25 -9.46
N THR A 110 -10.55 12.75 -10.18
CA THR A 110 -10.68 13.73 -11.27
C THR A 110 -11.05 13.02 -12.58
N PRO A 111 -11.53 13.73 -13.61
CA PRO A 111 -11.78 13.15 -14.93
C PRO A 111 -10.57 12.45 -15.57
N GLU A 112 -9.36 12.88 -15.22
CA GLU A 112 -8.09 12.30 -15.69
C GLU A 112 -7.71 11.01 -14.93
N GLY A 113 -8.48 10.62 -13.91
CA GLY A 113 -8.25 9.42 -13.11
C GLY A 113 -7.23 9.59 -11.97
N GLN A 114 -6.88 10.84 -11.63
CA GLN A 114 -6.06 11.16 -10.46
C GLN A 114 -6.95 11.36 -9.23
N LEU A 115 -6.39 11.24 -8.03
CA LEU A 115 -7.09 11.64 -6.81
C LEU A 115 -7.24 13.16 -6.76
N ARG A 116 -8.41 13.62 -6.33
CA ARG A 116 -8.65 15.03 -6.00
C ARG A 116 -7.72 15.45 -4.87
N GLU A 117 -7.18 16.65 -4.99
CA GLU A 117 -6.15 17.17 -4.07
C GLU A 117 -6.64 17.19 -2.61
N GLU A 118 -7.88 17.61 -2.36
CA GLU A 118 -8.46 17.67 -1.01
C GLU A 118 -8.60 16.27 -0.38
N PHE A 119 -9.07 15.29 -1.17
CA PHE A 119 -9.18 13.90 -0.73
C PHE A 119 -7.80 13.35 -0.35
N LEU A 120 -6.81 13.51 -1.24
CA LEU A 120 -5.44 13.05 -1.01
C LEU A 120 -4.80 13.73 0.20
N ARG A 121 -4.94 15.06 0.34
CA ARG A 121 -4.44 15.83 1.48
C ARG A 121 -5.02 15.32 2.80
N THR A 122 -6.32 15.01 2.81
CA THR A 122 -6.98 14.44 3.98
C THR A 122 -6.38 13.07 4.32
N CYS A 123 -6.26 12.15 3.37
CA CYS A 123 -5.67 10.82 3.59
C CYS A 123 -4.22 10.91 4.12
N ILE A 124 -3.40 11.79 3.53
CA ILE A 124 -2.01 12.02 3.98
C ILE A 124 -2.00 12.54 5.42
N SER A 125 -2.86 13.50 5.76
CA SER A 125 -2.92 14.06 7.10
C SER A 125 -3.34 13.02 8.13
N MET A 126 -4.35 12.20 7.82
CA MET A 126 -4.82 11.12 8.71
C MET A 126 -3.72 10.09 8.98
N LYS A 127 -2.92 9.72 7.96
CA LYS A 127 -1.84 8.73 8.11
C LYS A 127 -0.63 9.30 8.86
N LYS A 128 -0.23 10.56 8.59
CA LYS A 128 0.96 11.17 9.20
C LYS A 128 0.76 11.57 10.66
N ALA A 129 -0.41 12.07 11.01
CA ALA A 129 -0.73 12.59 12.33
C ALA A 129 -2.16 12.19 12.71
N PRO A 130 -2.39 10.89 13.02
CA PRO A 130 -3.71 10.42 13.40
C PRO A 130 -4.16 11.12 14.69
N GLN A 131 -5.36 11.70 14.66
CA GLN A 131 -5.99 12.29 15.84
C GLN A 131 -6.79 11.22 16.58
N LYS A 132 -7.10 11.45 17.86
CA LYS A 132 -7.85 10.47 18.67
C LYS A 132 -9.17 10.04 18.05
N HIS A 133 -9.89 10.95 17.38
CA HIS A 133 -11.16 10.63 16.73
C HIS A 133 -11.01 9.88 15.40
N HIS A 134 -9.79 9.76 14.86
CA HIS A 134 -9.48 8.87 13.74
C HIS A 134 -9.16 7.45 14.21
N LEU A 135 -9.13 7.20 15.51
CA LEU A 135 -8.81 5.89 16.06
C LEU A 135 -10.05 5.25 16.68
N VAL A 136 -10.28 3.99 16.33
CA VAL A 136 -11.27 3.13 16.95
C VAL A 136 -10.56 2.08 17.80
N PHE A 137 -11.17 1.73 18.93
CA PHE A 137 -10.58 0.80 19.89
C PHE A 137 -11.53 -0.37 20.09
N CYS A 138 -11.09 -1.56 19.70
CA CYS A 138 -11.87 -2.77 19.87
C CYS A 138 -11.93 -3.17 21.35
N GLN A 139 -13.09 -3.68 21.78
CA GLN A 139 -13.21 -4.30 23.10
C GLN A 139 -12.48 -5.65 23.14
N ASP A 140 -12.59 -6.43 22.06
CA ASP A 140 -11.82 -7.64 21.79
C ASP A 140 -11.07 -7.42 20.47
N CYS A 141 -9.74 -7.32 20.52
CA CYS A 141 -8.92 -6.95 19.37
C CYS A 141 -8.35 -8.22 18.70
N PRO A 142 -8.75 -8.54 17.45
CA PRO A 142 -8.19 -9.68 16.71
C PRO A 142 -6.66 -9.70 16.64
N ILE A 143 -6.01 -8.54 16.52
CA ILE A 143 -4.53 -8.43 16.46
C ILE A 143 -3.89 -8.80 17.80
N GLU A 144 -4.46 -8.37 18.92
CA GLU A 144 -3.91 -8.70 20.23
C GLU A 144 -4.27 -10.14 20.64
N ARG A 145 -5.43 -10.64 20.21
CA ARG A 145 -5.87 -12.03 20.39
C ARG A 145 -4.96 -13.01 19.65
N CYS A 146 -4.55 -12.71 18.42
CA CYS A 146 -3.65 -13.59 17.67
C CYS A 146 -2.22 -13.64 18.27
N LYS A 147 -1.79 -12.61 19.00
CA LYS A 147 -0.52 -12.63 19.75
C LYS A 147 -0.61 -13.49 21.02
N ASN A 148 -1.71 -13.38 21.78
CA ASN A 148 -1.91 -14.14 23.01
C ASN A 148 -3.40 -14.27 23.37
N GLU A 149 -4.02 -15.36 22.95
CA GLU A 149 -5.44 -15.65 23.22
C GLU A 149 -5.78 -15.70 24.72
N ARG A 150 -4.85 -16.15 25.58
CA ARG A 150 -5.13 -16.35 27.01
C ARG A 150 -5.18 -15.04 27.78
N LYS A 151 -4.42 -14.04 27.33
CA LYS A 151 -4.32 -12.73 27.98
C LYS A 151 -3.92 -11.67 26.95
N PRO A 152 -4.85 -11.28 26.06
CA PRO A 152 -4.57 -10.25 25.06
C PRO A 152 -4.29 -8.91 25.76
N GLU A 153 -3.39 -8.12 25.18
CA GLU A 153 -3.17 -6.74 25.62
C GLU A 153 -4.35 -5.84 25.19
N LYS A 154 -4.38 -4.61 25.71
CA LYS A 154 -5.38 -3.63 25.29
C LYS A 154 -5.12 -3.23 23.84
N CYS A 155 -6.20 -3.05 23.08
CA CYS A 155 -6.15 -2.52 21.71
C CYS A 155 -5.34 -1.21 21.67
N LYS A 156 -4.34 -1.15 20.78
CA LYS A 156 -3.50 0.03 20.56
C LYS A 156 -4.18 1.09 19.68
N GLY A 157 -5.38 0.80 19.18
CA GLY A 157 -6.18 1.66 18.28
C GLY A 157 -5.97 1.31 16.82
N HIS A 158 -7.06 1.31 16.05
CA HIS A 158 -7.06 1.10 14.60
C HIS A 158 -7.45 2.39 13.90
N LEU A 159 -6.74 2.74 12.82
CA LEU A 159 -7.02 3.95 12.06
C LEU A 159 -8.30 3.76 11.24
N VAL A 160 -9.30 4.60 11.48
CA VAL A 160 -10.43 4.75 10.56
C VAL A 160 -9.94 5.51 9.35
N ARG A 161 -9.98 4.88 8.19
CA ARG A 161 -9.41 5.42 6.94
C ARG A 161 -10.53 5.97 6.07
N LYS A 162 -10.25 7.09 5.39
CA LYS A 162 -11.03 7.42 4.18
C LYS A 162 -10.82 6.31 3.16
N PHE A 163 -11.90 5.91 2.50
CA PHE A 163 -11.91 4.90 1.45
C PHE A 163 -12.51 5.48 0.17
N ILE A 164 -12.37 4.75 -0.94
CA ILE A 164 -12.95 5.09 -2.23
C ILE A 164 -14.03 4.07 -2.54
N LYS A 165 -15.23 4.52 -2.93
CA LYS A 165 -16.27 3.65 -3.51
C LYS A 165 -16.30 3.78 -5.02
N GLU A 166 -15.85 2.73 -5.73
CA GLU A 166 -15.94 2.70 -7.19
C GLU A 166 -17.31 2.20 -7.67
N CYS A 167 -17.66 2.55 -8.91
CA CYS A 167 -18.76 1.87 -9.60
C CYS A 167 -18.36 0.43 -9.88
N TRP A 168 -19.30 -0.50 -9.88
CA TRP A 168 -19.02 -1.94 -9.98
C TRP A 168 -19.95 -2.62 -11.00
N GLU A 169 -19.94 -3.95 -11.08
CA GLU A 169 -20.60 -4.70 -12.16
C GLU A 169 -22.12 -4.45 -12.29
N LYS A 170 -22.83 -4.21 -11.18
CA LYS A 170 -24.29 -3.91 -11.21
C LYS A 170 -24.61 -2.46 -11.59
N CYS A 171 -23.62 -1.58 -11.67
CA CYS A 171 -23.84 -0.19 -12.07
C CYS A 171 -24.13 -0.12 -13.57
N GLY A 172 -25.13 0.67 -13.96
CA GLY A 172 -25.53 0.94 -15.35
C GLY A 172 -24.59 1.89 -16.11
N CYS A 173 -23.63 2.51 -15.43
CA CYS A 173 -22.62 3.35 -16.05
C CYS A 173 -21.59 2.56 -16.86
N ASP A 174 -20.89 3.25 -17.76
CA ASP A 174 -19.94 2.61 -18.69
C ASP A 174 -18.73 2.02 -17.94
N LYS A 175 -18.09 1.01 -18.54
CA LYS A 175 -16.80 0.48 -18.06
C LYS A 175 -15.67 1.51 -18.09
N GLN A 176 -15.83 2.57 -18.90
CA GLN A 176 -14.91 3.70 -18.98
C GLN A 176 -15.32 4.87 -18.06
N CYS A 177 -16.32 4.69 -17.20
CA CYS A 177 -16.69 5.67 -16.18
C CYS A 177 -15.45 6.12 -15.38
N GLY A 178 -15.37 7.42 -15.10
CA GLY A 178 -14.28 8.02 -14.34
C GLY A 178 -14.20 7.51 -12.91
N ASN A 179 -15.31 7.02 -12.35
CA ASN A 179 -15.36 6.36 -11.04
C ASN A 179 -15.03 4.84 -11.09
N ARG A 180 -14.08 4.45 -11.95
CA ARG A 180 -13.60 3.06 -12.13
C ARG A 180 -12.08 3.03 -12.39
N VAL A 181 -11.24 3.56 -11.53
CA VAL A 181 -9.79 3.70 -11.76
C VAL A 181 -9.04 2.42 -11.42
N VAL A 182 -9.19 1.92 -10.19
CA VAL A 182 -8.40 0.80 -9.65
C VAL A 182 -8.75 -0.50 -10.34
N GLN A 183 -10.04 -0.77 -10.55
CA GLN A 183 -10.51 -1.99 -11.23
C GLN A 183 -10.03 -2.13 -12.68
N ARG A 184 -9.55 -1.04 -13.32
CA ARG A 184 -8.94 -1.10 -14.67
C ARG A 184 -7.53 -1.69 -14.66
N GLY A 185 -6.90 -1.81 -13.50
CA GLY A 185 -5.55 -2.36 -13.34
C GLY A 185 -4.44 -1.39 -13.72
N ILE A 186 -3.22 -1.91 -13.78
CA ILE A 186 -2.00 -1.10 -13.91
C ILE A 186 -1.90 -0.48 -15.31
N ALA A 187 -1.76 0.85 -15.37
CA ALA A 187 -1.51 1.62 -16.59
C ALA A 187 -0.09 2.22 -16.65
N SER A 188 0.55 2.42 -15.49
CA SER A 188 1.87 3.04 -15.38
C SER A 188 2.98 2.11 -15.90
N LYS A 189 4.00 2.67 -16.57
CA LYS A 189 5.19 1.91 -16.97
C LYS A 189 6.11 1.68 -15.78
N LEU A 190 6.16 0.45 -15.29
CA LEU A 190 6.92 0.07 -14.09
C LEU A 190 8.07 -0.88 -14.42
N GLN A 191 9.12 -0.85 -13.60
CA GLN A 191 10.25 -1.77 -13.71
C GLN A 191 10.74 -2.19 -12.32
N VAL A 192 10.88 -3.50 -12.12
CA VAL A 192 11.58 -4.06 -10.96
C VAL A 192 13.08 -3.96 -11.22
N PHE A 193 13.84 -3.49 -10.23
CA PHE A 193 15.28 -3.30 -10.36
C PHE A 193 16.03 -3.74 -9.10
N SER A 194 17.29 -4.13 -9.26
CA SER A 194 18.18 -4.43 -8.12
C SER A 194 18.64 -3.12 -7.46
N THR A 195 18.40 -2.96 -6.15
CA THR A 195 18.82 -1.75 -5.41
C THR A 195 20.29 -1.82 -4.99
N CYS A 196 21.01 -0.71 -5.14
CA CYS A 196 22.44 -0.61 -4.75
C CYS A 196 22.65 -0.51 -3.23
N GLU A 197 21.65 -0.05 -2.49
CA GLU A 197 21.72 0.24 -1.06
C GLU A 197 21.56 -1.00 -0.16
N GLY A 198 21.39 -2.18 -0.76
CA GLY A 198 21.21 -3.44 -0.02
C GLY A 198 19.76 -3.72 0.40
N LYS A 199 18.77 -3.00 -0.14
CA LYS A 199 17.32 -3.22 0.12
C LYS A 199 16.78 -4.47 -0.59
N GLY A 200 17.55 -5.05 -1.51
CA GLY A 200 17.12 -6.17 -2.33
C GLY A 200 16.63 -5.69 -3.69
N TRP A 201 15.48 -6.20 -4.12
CA TRP A 201 14.74 -5.71 -5.28
C TRP A 201 13.90 -4.48 -4.89
N GLY A 202 13.72 -3.56 -5.83
CA GLY A 202 12.87 -2.37 -5.70
C GLY A 202 11.98 -2.22 -6.91
N LEU A 203 10.98 -1.33 -6.82
CA LEU A 203 10.14 -0.94 -7.94
C LEU A 203 10.41 0.52 -8.30
N LYS A 204 10.56 0.83 -9.59
CA LYS A 204 10.65 2.21 -10.09
C LYS A 204 9.63 2.44 -11.20
N THR A 205 9.26 3.70 -11.40
CA THR A 205 8.50 4.13 -12.59
C THR A 205 9.45 4.44 -13.75
N LEU A 206 9.02 4.23 -14.98
CA LEU A 206 9.76 4.60 -16.20
C LEU A 206 9.21 5.86 -16.87
N GLN A 207 8.20 6.49 -16.25
CA GLN A 207 7.60 7.73 -16.69
C GLN A 207 7.35 8.64 -15.48
N ASP A 208 7.19 9.94 -15.73
CA ASP A 208 6.75 10.86 -14.69
C ASP A 208 5.31 10.49 -14.29
N LEU A 209 5.06 10.43 -12.98
CA LEU A 209 3.75 10.19 -12.39
C LEU A 209 3.36 11.44 -11.61
N PRO A 210 2.32 12.18 -12.04
CA PRO A 210 1.83 13.30 -11.25
C PRO A 210 1.27 12.85 -9.90
N GLN A 211 1.11 13.78 -8.96
CA GLN A 211 0.42 13.55 -7.70
C GLN A 211 -0.99 12.95 -7.89
N GLY A 212 -1.39 12.04 -7.00
CA GLY A 212 -2.71 11.40 -7.02
C GLY A 212 -2.88 10.29 -8.06
N THR A 213 -1.82 9.91 -8.78
CA THR A 213 -1.87 8.87 -9.81
C THR A 213 -1.96 7.49 -9.17
N PHE A 214 -2.89 6.66 -9.64
CA PHE A 214 -2.94 5.23 -9.31
C PHE A 214 -1.73 4.49 -9.88
N VAL A 215 -1.03 3.73 -9.05
CA VAL A 215 0.17 2.98 -9.45
C VAL A 215 -0.15 1.50 -9.62
N CYS A 216 -0.59 0.84 -8.54
CA CYS A 216 -0.99 -0.56 -8.53
C CYS A 216 -1.77 -0.88 -7.24
N GLU A 217 -2.51 -1.98 -7.25
CA GLU A 217 -3.03 -2.59 -6.03
C GLU A 217 -1.92 -3.40 -5.33
N TYR A 218 -1.95 -3.52 -4.01
CA TYR A 218 -1.16 -4.52 -3.31
C TYR A 218 -1.89 -5.85 -3.36
N VAL A 219 -1.38 -6.81 -4.15
CA VAL A 219 -2.07 -8.09 -4.39
C VAL A 219 -1.35 -9.26 -3.76
N GLY A 220 -2.12 -10.15 -3.11
CA GLY A 220 -1.63 -11.38 -2.52
C GLY A 220 -2.72 -12.40 -2.21
N GLU A 221 -2.38 -13.38 -1.39
CA GLU A 221 -3.37 -14.26 -0.76
C GLU A 221 -4.05 -13.54 0.39
N ILE A 222 -5.38 -13.57 0.43
CA ILE A 222 -6.19 -13.09 1.54
C ILE A 222 -6.20 -14.21 2.59
N VAL A 223 -5.62 -13.93 3.75
CA VAL A 223 -5.48 -14.87 4.87
C VAL A 223 -6.01 -14.22 6.15
N THR A 224 -6.36 -15.02 7.16
CA THR A 224 -6.65 -14.49 8.50
C THR A 224 -5.35 -14.05 9.18
N ASN A 225 -5.47 -13.15 10.16
CA ASN A 225 -4.32 -12.75 10.99
C ASN A 225 -3.65 -13.96 11.68
N THR A 226 -4.44 -14.97 12.08
CA THR A 226 -3.94 -16.20 12.69
C THR A 226 -3.12 -17.04 11.70
N GLU A 227 -3.62 -17.25 10.48
CA GLU A 227 -2.86 -17.98 9.44
C GLU A 227 -1.53 -17.29 9.11
N LEU A 228 -1.53 -15.96 8.96
CA LEU A 228 -0.30 -15.22 8.70
C LEU A 228 0.69 -15.33 9.86
N TYR A 229 0.20 -15.27 11.11
CA TYR A 229 1.03 -15.47 12.29
C TYR A 229 1.69 -16.86 12.27
N GLU A 230 0.91 -17.90 11.99
CA GLU A 230 1.41 -19.28 11.92
C GLU A 230 2.46 -19.48 10.82
N ARG A 231 2.24 -18.92 9.62
CA ARG A 231 3.22 -18.95 8.51
C ARG A 231 4.55 -18.34 8.96
N ASN A 232 4.50 -17.21 9.65
CA ASN A 232 5.68 -16.52 10.15
C ASN A 232 6.41 -17.30 11.25
N MET A 233 5.69 -18.02 12.12
CA MET A 233 6.28 -18.87 13.17
C MET A 233 6.97 -20.11 12.61
N LYS A 234 6.42 -20.71 11.54
CA LYS A 234 6.98 -21.90 10.88
C LYS A 234 8.20 -21.57 10.01
N SER A 235 8.33 -20.31 9.58
CA SER A 235 9.43 -19.84 8.73
C SER A 235 10.77 -19.84 9.47
N SER A 236 11.58 -20.88 9.25
CA SER A 236 12.88 -21.05 9.91
C SER A 236 14.01 -20.35 9.14
N GLY A 237 14.49 -19.22 9.67
CA GLY A 237 15.90 -18.82 9.60
C GLY A 237 16.47 -18.14 8.35
N ARG A 238 15.75 -18.05 7.22
CA ARG A 238 16.18 -17.24 6.04
C ARG A 238 15.05 -16.64 5.18
N GLU A 239 13.82 -17.12 5.34
CA GLU A 239 12.67 -16.56 4.66
C GLU A 239 12.26 -15.25 5.35
N ARG A 240 12.06 -14.21 4.54
CA ARG A 240 11.73 -12.87 5.04
C ARG A 240 10.34 -12.94 5.66
N HIS A 241 10.25 -12.63 6.95
CA HIS A 241 8.97 -12.44 7.59
C HIS A 241 8.21 -11.31 6.88
N THR A 242 6.95 -11.56 6.55
CA THR A 242 6.09 -10.59 5.87
C THR A 242 5.26 -9.87 6.91
N TYR A 243 5.44 -8.55 7.00
CA TYR A 243 4.59 -7.71 7.83
C TYR A 243 3.16 -7.74 7.28
N PRO A 244 2.14 -7.89 8.15
CA PRO A 244 0.75 -7.93 7.72
C PRO A 244 0.38 -6.65 6.99
N VAL A 245 -0.21 -6.79 5.80
CA VAL A 245 -0.94 -5.72 5.13
C VAL A 245 -2.41 -5.95 5.42
N THR A 246 -2.93 -5.27 6.44
CA THR A 246 -4.30 -5.47 6.93
C THR A 246 -5.34 -4.93 5.95
N LEU A 247 -6.42 -5.69 5.76
CA LEU A 247 -7.57 -5.25 4.99
C LEU A 247 -8.54 -4.59 5.98
N ASP A 248 -8.36 -3.29 6.20
CA ASP A 248 -8.86 -2.53 7.35
C ASP A 248 -10.38 -2.28 7.39
N ALA A 249 -11.16 -3.17 6.80
CA ALA A 249 -12.48 -2.79 6.34
C ALA A 249 -13.51 -2.62 7.46
N ASP A 250 -13.33 -3.28 8.61
CA ASP A 250 -14.35 -3.28 9.67
C ASP A 250 -13.84 -3.10 11.11
N TRP A 251 -12.61 -2.56 11.31
CA TRP A 251 -12.09 -2.31 12.68
C TRP A 251 -12.90 -1.28 13.49
N GLY A 252 -13.89 -0.63 12.88
CA GLY A 252 -14.78 0.37 13.47
C GLY A 252 -16.22 -0.07 13.68
N SER A 253 -16.60 -1.32 13.39
CA SER A 253 -17.94 -1.81 13.72
C SER A 253 -18.06 -2.06 15.24
N GLU A 254 -19.25 -1.81 15.81
CA GLU A 254 -19.54 -2.14 17.22
C GLU A 254 -19.61 -3.66 17.48
N ILE A 255 -19.31 -4.46 16.46
CA ILE A 255 -19.43 -5.92 16.45
C ILE A 255 -18.04 -6.52 16.72
N VAL A 256 -18.00 -7.59 17.52
CA VAL A 256 -16.76 -8.35 17.75
C VAL A 256 -16.42 -9.11 16.46
N LEU A 257 -15.35 -8.70 15.78
CA LEU A 257 -14.84 -9.40 14.61
C LEU A 257 -14.32 -10.79 14.98
N LYS A 258 -14.83 -11.80 14.28
CA LYS A 258 -14.29 -13.16 14.33
C LYS A 258 -12.95 -13.21 13.61
N ASP A 259 -12.18 -14.27 13.86
CA ASP A 259 -10.87 -14.44 13.20
C ASP A 259 -10.98 -14.56 11.68
N GLU A 260 -12.03 -15.26 11.20
CA GLU A 260 -12.35 -15.43 9.77
C GLU A 260 -12.62 -14.09 9.04
N GLU A 261 -12.95 -13.02 9.78
CA GLU A 261 -13.25 -11.67 9.27
C GLU A 261 -12.06 -10.71 9.44
N ALA A 262 -11.03 -11.09 10.21
CA ALA A 262 -9.85 -10.27 10.48
C ALA A 262 -8.75 -10.57 9.44
N LEU A 263 -8.89 -9.97 8.26
CA LEU A 263 -8.15 -10.34 7.06
C LEU A 263 -6.88 -9.49 6.82
N CYS A 264 -5.88 -10.11 6.22
CA CYS A 264 -4.66 -9.46 5.74
C CYS A 264 -4.17 -10.11 4.43
N LEU A 265 -3.24 -9.42 3.75
CA LEU A 265 -2.64 -9.89 2.51
C LEU A 265 -1.24 -10.46 2.72
N ASP A 266 -1.01 -11.68 2.22
CA ASP A 266 0.30 -12.30 2.12
C ASP A 266 0.75 -12.38 0.66
N ALA A 267 1.78 -11.63 0.30
CA ALA A 267 2.37 -11.61 -1.05
C ALA A 267 3.70 -12.39 -1.16
N THR A 268 4.01 -13.23 -0.16
CA THR A 268 5.30 -13.94 -0.06
C THR A 268 5.50 -14.87 -1.25
N SER A 269 4.56 -15.78 -1.47
CA SER A 269 4.61 -16.80 -2.53
C SER A 269 3.79 -16.43 -3.77
N PHE A 270 2.66 -15.75 -3.57
CA PHE A 270 1.74 -15.34 -4.63
C PHE A 270 1.41 -13.86 -4.48
N GLY A 271 1.69 -13.05 -5.50
CA GLY A 271 1.41 -11.62 -5.44
C GLY A 271 1.75 -10.90 -6.73
N ASN A 272 1.46 -9.61 -6.82
CA ASN A 272 1.74 -8.81 -8.01
C ASN A 272 3.07 -8.03 -7.88
N VAL A 273 3.24 -6.99 -8.69
CA VAL A 273 4.43 -6.12 -8.67
C VAL A 273 4.61 -5.33 -7.36
N ALA A 274 3.54 -5.05 -6.61
CA ALA A 274 3.59 -4.21 -5.42
C ALA A 274 4.48 -4.80 -4.30
N ARG A 275 4.65 -6.13 -4.28
CA ARG A 275 5.57 -6.83 -3.35
C ARG A 275 7.04 -6.39 -3.43
N PHE A 276 7.42 -5.66 -4.49
CA PHE A 276 8.76 -5.13 -4.70
C PHE A 276 8.90 -3.64 -4.29
N ILE A 277 7.83 -3.00 -3.83
CA ILE A 277 7.88 -1.61 -3.36
C ILE A 277 8.54 -1.60 -1.99
N ASN A 278 9.65 -0.86 -1.85
CA ASN A 278 10.40 -0.83 -0.60
C ASN A 278 9.82 0.16 0.42
N HIS A 279 10.18 -0.08 1.68
CA HIS A 279 9.80 0.77 2.78
C HIS A 279 10.50 2.13 2.77
N ARG A 280 9.77 3.20 3.10
CA ARG A 280 10.34 4.45 3.59
C ARG A 280 9.57 5.00 4.79
N CYS A 281 10.28 5.29 5.90
CA CYS A 281 9.64 5.82 7.11
C CYS A 281 9.12 7.24 6.88
N PHE A 282 10.04 8.10 6.43
CA PHE A 282 9.83 9.48 6.00
C PHE A 282 9.20 9.52 4.61
N ASP A 283 8.47 10.57 4.22
CA ASP A 283 8.46 11.05 2.82
C ASP A 283 8.33 10.00 1.70
N ALA A 284 7.56 8.94 1.96
CA ALA A 284 7.24 7.90 1.00
C ALA A 284 6.41 8.51 -0.13
N CYS A 285 6.72 8.14 -1.38
CA CYS A 285 6.02 8.68 -2.53
C CYS A 285 4.65 8.01 -2.78
N LEU A 286 4.35 6.92 -2.07
CA LEU A 286 3.07 6.21 -2.16
C LEU A 286 2.28 6.24 -0.84
N ILE A 287 0.97 6.34 -0.99
CA ILE A 287 -0.02 6.12 0.07
C ILE A 287 -0.96 4.99 -0.36
N ASP A 288 -1.25 4.10 0.57
CA ASP A 288 -2.26 3.08 0.43
C ASP A 288 -3.64 3.66 0.79
N ILE A 289 -4.63 3.38 -0.04
CA ILE A 289 -6.01 3.83 0.13
C ILE A 289 -6.93 2.62 -0.06
N PRO A 290 -7.83 2.32 0.90
CA PRO A 290 -8.81 1.25 0.73
C PRO A 290 -9.83 1.62 -0.35
N VAL A 291 -10.14 0.66 -1.21
CA VAL A 291 -11.10 0.82 -2.31
C VAL A 291 -12.14 -0.28 -2.26
N GLU A 292 -13.39 0.13 -2.23
CA GLU A 292 -14.56 -0.72 -2.24
C GLU A 292 -15.13 -0.81 -3.65
N VAL A 293 -15.21 -2.03 -4.19
CA VAL A 293 -15.77 -2.31 -5.52
C VAL A 293 -17.01 -3.18 -5.36
N GLU A 294 -16.86 -4.47 -5.05
CA GLU A 294 -17.96 -5.44 -5.13
C GLU A 294 -18.76 -5.68 -3.84
N THR A 295 -18.35 -5.14 -2.69
CA THR A 295 -18.96 -5.49 -1.38
C THR A 295 -19.63 -4.28 -0.73
N PRO A 296 -20.82 -4.40 -0.11
CA PRO A 296 -21.47 -3.32 0.64
C PRO A 296 -21.20 -3.38 2.15
N ASP A 297 -20.69 -4.51 2.66
CA ASP A 297 -20.57 -4.79 4.09
C ASP A 297 -19.18 -4.49 4.66
N ARG A 298 -18.30 -3.82 3.89
CA ARG A 298 -16.98 -3.37 4.36
C ARG A 298 -16.14 -4.45 5.05
N HIS A 299 -16.22 -5.72 4.64
CA HIS A 299 -15.31 -6.75 5.17
C HIS A 299 -14.05 -6.91 4.31
N TYR A 300 -14.02 -6.27 3.14
CA TYR A 300 -12.95 -6.41 2.17
C TYR A 300 -12.76 -5.10 1.41
N TYR A 301 -11.53 -4.60 1.42
CA TYR A 301 -11.10 -3.52 0.55
C TYR A 301 -9.97 -4.00 -0.34
N HIS A 302 -9.98 -3.53 -1.58
CA HIS A 302 -8.78 -3.53 -2.41
C HIS A 302 -7.82 -2.46 -1.88
N LEU A 303 -6.56 -2.81 -1.62
CA LEU A 303 -5.59 -1.85 -1.13
C LEU A 303 -4.81 -1.22 -2.30
N ALA A 304 -5.24 -0.05 -2.74
CA ALA A 304 -4.66 0.65 -3.88
C ALA A 304 -3.56 1.64 -3.47
N LEU A 305 -2.46 1.69 -4.22
CA LEU A 305 -1.35 2.59 -3.99
C LEU A 305 -1.40 3.78 -4.97
N PHE A 306 -1.39 4.99 -4.41
CA PHE A 306 -1.43 6.26 -5.15
C PHE A 306 -0.22 7.13 -4.82
N THR A 307 0.19 7.98 -5.77
CA THR A 307 1.29 8.92 -5.55
C THR A 307 0.88 10.07 -4.62
N THR A 308 1.73 10.39 -3.64
CA THR A 308 1.51 11.49 -2.68
C THR A 308 2.05 12.83 -3.17
N ARG A 309 2.82 12.83 -4.25
CA ARG A 309 3.46 13.96 -4.92
C ARG A 309 3.80 13.56 -6.35
N ASP A 310 4.32 14.49 -7.13
CA ASP A 310 4.95 14.15 -8.41
C ASP A 310 6.17 13.24 -8.18
N VAL A 311 6.26 12.18 -8.98
CA VAL A 311 7.35 11.19 -8.98
C VAL A 311 7.99 11.20 -10.35
N ARG A 312 9.31 11.33 -10.41
CA ARG A 312 10.02 11.41 -11.69
C ARG A 312 10.28 10.03 -12.28
N ALA A 313 10.43 9.97 -13.59
CA ALA A 313 10.91 8.78 -14.28
C ALA A 313 12.23 8.28 -13.66
N ASN A 314 12.32 6.96 -13.50
CA ASN A 314 13.40 6.20 -12.86
C ASN A 314 13.55 6.39 -11.34
N GLU A 315 12.64 7.10 -10.69
CA GLU A 315 12.61 7.19 -9.23
C GLU A 315 12.09 5.89 -8.59
N GLU A 316 12.71 5.47 -7.49
CA GLU A 316 12.24 4.33 -6.69
C GLU A 316 10.90 4.67 -6.03
N LEU A 317 9.92 3.80 -6.23
CA LEU A 317 8.63 3.85 -5.57
C LEU A 317 8.76 3.28 -4.17
N THR A 318 8.32 4.06 -3.18
CA THR A 318 8.43 3.74 -1.77
C THR A 318 7.12 3.93 -1.04
N TRP A 319 6.88 3.08 -0.04
CA TRP A 319 5.65 3.06 0.75
C TRP A 319 5.98 2.97 2.24
N ASP A 320 5.23 3.67 3.08
CA ASP A 320 5.32 3.48 4.52
C ASP A 320 4.50 2.26 4.93
N TYR A 321 5.21 1.19 5.33
CA TYR A 321 4.65 -0.10 5.76
C TYR A 321 3.91 -0.02 7.09
N GLY A 322 3.94 1.11 7.80
CA GLY A 322 3.27 1.26 9.09
C GLY A 322 3.93 0.48 10.23
N ILE A 323 5.19 0.08 10.06
CA ILE A 323 5.93 -0.68 11.08
C ILE A 323 6.20 0.21 12.30
N ASP A 324 5.78 -0.30 13.46
CA ASP A 324 6.24 0.13 14.77
C ASP A 324 7.56 -0.59 15.10
N PHE A 325 8.68 0.12 14.96
CA PHE A 325 10.01 -0.43 15.22
C PHE A 325 10.30 -0.60 16.73
N ASP A 326 9.48 0.00 17.61
CA ASP A 326 9.61 -0.10 19.06
C ASP A 326 8.76 -1.27 19.64
N ASP A 327 7.94 -1.95 18.82
CA ASP A 327 7.15 -3.12 19.25
C ASP A 327 8.02 -4.38 19.33
N HIS A 328 8.76 -4.51 20.43
CA HIS A 328 9.57 -5.69 20.74
C HIS A 328 8.75 -6.95 21.07
N GLY A 329 7.44 -6.80 21.30
CA GLY A 329 6.51 -7.90 21.53
C GLY A 329 5.90 -8.44 20.24
N HIS A 330 6.18 -7.80 19.09
CA HIS A 330 5.66 -8.25 17.81
C HIS A 330 6.27 -9.62 17.43
N PRO A 331 5.44 -10.60 17.02
CA PRO A 331 5.90 -11.95 16.70
C PRO A 331 6.92 -11.99 15.55
N ILE A 332 6.81 -11.02 14.66
CA ILE A 332 7.76 -10.77 13.58
C ILE A 332 8.72 -9.69 14.03
N LYS A 333 10.02 -10.01 14.08
CA LYS A 333 11.05 -9.00 14.36
C LYS A 333 11.15 -8.02 13.21
N ALA A 334 11.16 -6.73 13.56
CA ALA A 334 11.43 -5.67 12.59
C ALA A 334 12.81 -5.85 11.97
N PHE A 335 12.87 -5.68 10.65
CA PHE A 335 14.14 -5.57 9.96
C PHE A 335 14.83 -4.26 10.35
N ARG A 336 16.15 -4.22 10.25
CA ARG A 336 16.89 -2.96 10.39
C ARG A 336 16.59 -2.06 9.19
N CYS A 337 15.98 -0.92 9.41
CA CYS A 337 15.58 0.00 8.35
C CYS A 337 16.78 0.72 7.75
N ILE A 338 16.88 0.66 6.42
CA ILE A 338 17.92 1.32 5.61
C ILE A 338 17.27 2.21 4.54
N CYS A 339 16.11 2.82 4.84
CA CYS A 339 15.34 3.60 3.87
C CYS A 339 15.95 4.95 3.46
N GLY A 340 17.04 5.37 4.11
CA GLY A 340 17.76 6.62 3.81
C GLY A 340 17.02 7.90 4.21
N SER A 341 15.84 7.82 4.83
CA SER A 341 15.14 9.03 5.28
C SER A 341 15.85 9.70 6.47
N PRO A 342 15.96 11.05 6.49
CA PRO A 342 16.50 11.77 7.64
C PRO A 342 15.63 11.65 8.91
N PHE A 343 14.36 11.25 8.77
CA PHE A 343 13.42 11.02 9.87
C PHE A 343 13.08 9.52 10.01
N CYS A 344 14.07 8.65 9.77
CA CYS A 344 13.91 7.20 9.92
C CYS A 344 13.50 6.82 11.36
N ARG A 345 12.47 5.96 11.49
CA ARG A 345 11.93 5.52 12.80
C ARG A 345 12.79 4.48 13.51
N ASP A 346 13.62 3.74 12.78
CA ASP A 346 14.59 2.76 13.34
C ASP A 346 15.96 3.39 13.66
N ALA A 347 16.17 4.68 13.36
CA ALA A 347 17.43 5.32 13.66
C ALA A 347 17.60 5.43 15.18
N LYS A 348 18.51 4.63 15.75
CA LYS A 348 18.96 4.80 17.15
C LYS A 348 19.28 6.28 17.37
N ARG A 349 18.42 6.99 18.11
CA ARG A 349 18.71 8.35 18.54
C ARG A 349 20.04 8.27 19.29
N LYS A 350 21.08 8.90 18.74
CA LYS A 350 22.33 9.09 19.48
C LYS A 350 21.95 9.94 20.70
N GLY A 351 21.82 9.29 21.85
CA GLY A 351 21.72 9.95 23.15
C GLY A 351 23.03 10.63 23.51
#